data_AF-A0A349WYT7-F1
#
_entry.id   AF-A0A349WYT7-F1
#
_cell.length_a   1.000
_cell.length_b   1.000
_cell.length_c   1.000
_cell.angle_alpha   90.00
_cell.angle_beta   90.00
_cell.angle_gamma   90.00
#
_symmetry.space_group_name_H-M   'P 1'
#
loop_
_entity.id
_entity.type
_entity.pdbx_description
1 polymer ?
#
loop_
_entity_poly.entity_id
_entity_poly.type
_entity_poly.pdbx_seq_one_letter_code
_entity_poly.pdbx_strand_id
1 'polypeptide(L)'
;MFSHRRTKPFLQTFSCECLSCRVSCKGIMHTVRRNFTTLFFLSFLFFLFFLTPAFAQELEVVVSTQFDAQTIVKGYTLESSDELMRLGIRPETLNVSTRVDVKTLDSSLMQDTLASFNQDPNDEVATHTLLGNIYLFDILNKESYDGSDFFFLEIKYPQEQTSDQRLHGRRRIFFYNGVKSVWEELPSEDSPATQSVRALIHLPYARLALFEDQVPEVGEASWYGYEGCDCAASPDYPKGTYLVVTSVSNPTKSVTVRVNDYGPDRTVFPDRIIDLDKVAFAKLASLGAGVIQVQVKLLQ
;
A
#
# COMPACT_ATOMS: atom_id res chain seq x y z
N MET A 1 51.90 -19.58 38.62
CA MET A 1 53.18 -18.88 38.34
C MET A 1 52.87 -17.84 37.25
N PHE A 2 52.31 -16.69 37.64
CA PHE A 2 52.96 -15.35 37.61
C PHE A 2 53.67 -15.07 36.28
N SER A 3 53.25 -14.10 35.46
CA SER A 3 53.44 -12.65 35.65
C SER A 3 52.71 -11.90 34.51
N HIS A 4 51.70 -11.04 34.70
CA HIS A 4 51.71 -9.62 35.13
C HIS A 4 52.64 -8.67 34.35
N ARG A 5 52.06 -7.84 33.45
CA ARG A 5 52.45 -6.43 33.30
C ARG A 5 51.24 -5.53 33.03
N ARG A 6 51.05 -4.59 33.96
CA ARG A 6 50.17 -3.42 33.91
C ARG A 6 50.94 -2.25 33.29
N THR A 7 50.25 -1.34 32.62
CA THR A 7 50.42 0.12 32.78
C THR A 7 49.14 0.85 32.34
N LYS A 8 48.65 1.77 33.19
CA LYS A 8 47.61 2.80 32.92
C LYS A 8 48.33 4.19 32.77
N PRO A 9 47.62 5.35 32.83
CA PRO A 9 46.98 6.08 31.74
C PRO A 9 47.63 7.48 31.54
N PHE A 10 47.19 8.27 30.55
CA PHE A 10 47.58 9.68 30.43
C PHE A 10 46.34 10.56 30.20
N LEU A 11 46.05 11.40 31.19
CA LEU A 11 45.12 12.53 31.15
C LEU A 11 45.96 13.79 30.92
N GLN A 12 45.53 14.68 30.03
CA GLN A 12 45.99 16.07 30.06
C GLN A 12 44.85 17.03 29.72
N THR A 13 44.44 17.74 30.75
CA THR A 13 43.69 19.00 30.76
C THR A 13 44.58 20.15 30.27
N PHE A 14 44.02 21.06 29.48
CA PHE A 14 44.53 22.44 29.39
C PHE A 14 43.37 23.43 29.36
N SER A 15 43.25 24.14 30.47
CA SER A 15 42.57 25.43 30.64
C SER A 15 43.53 26.56 30.26
N CYS A 16 43.03 27.67 29.70
CA CYS A 16 43.65 28.98 29.91
C CYS A 16 42.61 30.11 29.80
N GLU A 17 42.73 31.04 30.72
CA GLU A 17 41.84 32.15 31.04
C GLU A 17 42.15 33.42 30.22
N CYS A 18 41.08 34.21 30.01
CA CYS A 18 40.92 35.65 30.28
C CYS A 18 42.12 36.63 30.18
N LEU A 19 41.92 37.76 29.46
CA LEU A 19 42.19 39.16 29.88
C LEU A 19 41.76 40.10 28.71
N SER A 20 40.70 40.93 28.85
CA SER A 20 40.63 42.27 29.49
C SER A 20 40.99 43.46 28.57
N CYS A 21 40.03 44.38 28.35
CA CYS A 21 40.07 45.85 28.62
C CYS A 21 39.10 46.65 27.72
N ARG A 22 38.05 47.26 28.31
CA ARG A 22 37.84 48.73 28.60
C ARG A 22 37.56 49.58 27.34
N VAL A 23 36.54 50.44 27.26
CA VAL A 23 36.23 51.72 27.98
C VAL A 23 34.79 52.14 27.54
N SER A 24 33.75 52.30 28.38
CA SER A 24 33.30 53.43 29.25
C SER A 24 33.01 54.81 28.61
N CYS A 25 31.72 55.22 28.59
CA CYS A 25 31.20 56.60 28.80
C CYS A 25 29.68 56.54 29.08
N LYS A 26 29.17 56.78 30.31
CA LYS A 26 28.63 58.05 30.89
C LYS A 26 27.66 58.82 29.97
N GLY A 27 26.45 59.26 30.35
CA GLY A 27 25.73 59.22 31.63
C GLY A 27 24.35 59.93 31.56
N ILE A 28 23.45 59.51 32.45
CA ILE A 28 22.44 60.23 33.27
C ILE A 28 21.98 61.64 32.83
N MET A 29 20.66 61.85 32.66
CA MET A 29 19.90 62.88 33.41
C MET A 29 18.36 62.76 33.31
N HIS A 30 17.76 63.11 34.46
CA HIS A 30 16.37 63.11 34.91
C HIS A 30 15.31 63.78 34.00
N THR A 31 14.04 63.36 34.12
CA THR A 31 12.95 64.24 34.61
C THR A 31 11.75 63.43 35.13
N VAL A 32 11.18 63.86 36.26
CA VAL A 32 9.97 63.33 36.93
C VAL A 32 8.90 64.43 36.94
N ARG A 33 7.61 64.02 37.03
CA ARG A 33 6.34 64.75 37.30
C ARG A 33 5.44 64.86 36.07
N ARG A 34 4.09 64.74 36.11
CA ARG A 34 3.08 64.69 37.18
C ARG A 34 1.71 64.32 36.55
N ASN A 35 0.86 63.66 37.34
CA ASN A 35 -0.60 63.82 37.50
C ASN A 35 -1.62 63.60 36.35
N PHE A 36 -2.50 62.60 36.59
CA PHE A 36 -3.98 62.63 36.60
C PHE A 36 -4.74 63.48 35.58
N THR A 37 -5.56 62.82 34.74
CA THR A 37 -7.01 63.12 34.57
C THR A 37 -7.73 62.06 33.70
N THR A 38 -8.98 61.79 34.09
CA THR A 38 -10.07 60.95 33.55
C THR A 38 -10.44 61.17 32.08
N LEU A 39 -10.90 60.14 31.34
CA LEU A 39 -12.16 60.17 30.54
C LEU A 39 -12.55 58.82 29.88
N PHE A 40 -13.86 58.62 29.83
CA PHE A 40 -14.73 57.60 29.21
C PHE A 40 -14.38 57.14 27.77
N PHE A 41 -14.68 55.87 27.42
CA PHE A 41 -15.77 55.49 26.49
C PHE A 41 -15.84 53.96 26.26
N LEU A 42 -17.05 53.37 26.40
CA LEU A 42 -17.37 52.02 25.93
C LEU A 42 -17.27 51.96 24.40
N SER A 43 -16.53 50.99 23.85
CA SER A 43 -16.76 50.51 22.49
C SER A 43 -17.24 49.05 22.53
N PHE A 44 -18.56 48.90 22.47
CA PHE A 44 -19.20 47.61 22.17
C PHE A 44 -19.38 47.56 20.65
N LEU A 45 -18.37 47.08 19.93
CA LEU A 45 -18.45 46.90 18.48
C LEU A 45 -18.56 45.40 18.15
N PHE A 46 -19.81 44.96 18.10
CA PHE A 46 -20.39 43.92 17.25
C PHE A 46 -19.38 43.14 16.37
N PHE A 47 -18.79 42.07 16.92
CA PHE A 47 -18.11 41.06 16.12
C PHE A 47 -19.18 40.13 15.54
N LEU A 48 -19.70 40.48 14.36
CA LEU A 48 -20.50 39.58 13.54
C LEU A 48 -19.61 38.39 13.16
N PHE A 49 -19.69 37.33 13.96
CA PHE A 49 -19.23 36.00 13.60
C PHE A 49 -19.95 35.59 12.31
N PHE A 50 -19.26 35.73 11.17
CA PHE A 50 -19.57 34.92 10.00
C PHE A 50 -19.27 33.47 10.37
N LEU A 51 -20.23 32.80 10.99
CA LEU A 51 -20.25 31.34 11.09
C LEU A 51 -20.41 30.82 9.66
N THR A 52 -19.31 30.57 8.97
CA THR A 52 -19.37 29.75 7.76
C THR A 52 -19.89 28.38 8.19
N PRO A 53 -20.91 27.82 7.52
CA PRO A 53 -21.33 26.46 7.81
C PRO A 53 -20.11 25.56 7.58
N ALA A 54 -19.63 24.93 8.64
CA ALA A 54 -18.69 23.83 8.51
C ALA A 54 -19.45 22.71 7.81
N PHE A 55 -19.17 22.49 6.53
CA PHE A 55 -19.61 21.28 5.84
C PHE A 55 -18.90 20.11 6.53
N ALA A 56 -19.66 19.32 7.31
CA ALA A 56 -19.16 18.07 7.82
C ALA A 56 -19.00 17.12 6.64
N GLN A 57 -17.76 16.73 6.33
CA GLN A 57 -17.49 15.69 5.34
C GLN A 57 -17.93 14.34 5.93
N GLU A 58 -18.76 13.61 5.19
CA GLU A 58 -19.19 12.27 5.59
C GLU A 58 -18.03 11.28 5.38
N LEU A 59 -17.54 10.68 6.47
CA LEU A 59 -16.37 9.80 6.44
C LEU A 59 -16.72 8.34 6.09
N GLU A 60 -18.00 7.97 6.13
CA GLU A 60 -18.49 6.64 5.75
C GLU A 60 -19.78 6.77 4.93
N VAL A 61 -19.85 6.17 3.74
CA VAL A 61 -21.07 6.09 2.93
C VAL A 61 -21.54 4.64 2.88
N VAL A 62 -22.81 4.37 3.21
CA VAL A 62 -23.34 3.00 3.38
C VAL A 62 -24.37 2.66 2.30
N VAL A 63 -24.19 1.51 1.66
CA VAL A 63 -25.17 0.82 0.81
C VAL A 63 -25.64 -0.44 1.54
N SER A 64 -26.93 -0.51 1.88
CA SER A 64 -27.52 -1.63 2.61
C SER A 64 -28.50 -2.41 1.75
N THR A 65 -28.43 -3.74 1.80
CA THR A 65 -29.41 -4.63 1.14
C THR A 65 -29.93 -5.68 2.13
N GLN A 66 -31.25 -5.87 2.15
CA GLN A 66 -31.88 -6.94 2.93
C GLN A 66 -31.99 -8.22 2.08
N PHE A 67 -31.49 -9.33 2.61
CA PHE A 67 -31.56 -10.64 2.00
C PHE A 67 -32.66 -11.45 2.69
N ASP A 68 -33.75 -11.70 1.97
CA ASP A 68 -34.79 -12.64 2.37
C ASP A 68 -34.54 -14.03 1.75
N ALA A 69 -35.42 -15.00 2.07
CA ALA A 69 -35.30 -16.35 1.57
C ALA A 69 -35.28 -16.46 0.03
N GLN A 70 -35.92 -15.54 -0.70
CA GLN A 70 -35.96 -15.59 -2.17
C GLN A 70 -34.66 -15.05 -2.77
N THR A 71 -34.10 -13.99 -2.20
CA THR A 71 -32.81 -13.42 -2.64
C THR A 71 -31.66 -14.37 -2.36
N ILE A 72 -31.69 -15.03 -1.20
CA ILE A 72 -30.71 -16.06 -0.80
C ILE A 72 -30.59 -17.18 -1.85
N VAL A 73 -31.70 -17.63 -2.41
CA VAL A 73 -31.73 -18.74 -3.38
C VAL A 73 -31.19 -18.34 -4.76
N LYS A 74 -31.16 -17.05 -5.09
CA LYS A 74 -30.73 -16.57 -6.42
C LYS A 74 -29.28 -16.09 -6.47
N GLY A 75 -28.68 -15.82 -5.31
CA GLY A 75 -27.43 -15.08 -5.22
C GLY A 75 -27.63 -13.60 -5.57
N TYR A 76 -26.64 -12.78 -5.26
CA TYR A 76 -26.71 -11.33 -5.45
C TYR A 76 -25.33 -10.71 -5.55
N THR A 77 -25.23 -9.57 -6.23
CA THR A 77 -24.01 -8.74 -6.23
C THR A 77 -24.36 -7.39 -5.63
N LEU A 78 -23.71 -7.04 -4.52
CA LEU A 78 -23.75 -5.70 -3.96
C LEU A 78 -22.62 -4.87 -4.57
N GLU A 79 -22.85 -3.57 -4.72
CA GLU A 79 -21.86 -2.62 -5.18
C GLU A 79 -21.70 -1.51 -4.13
N SER A 80 -20.47 -1.00 -3.99
CA SER A 80 -20.18 0.16 -3.16
C SER A 80 -20.82 1.42 -3.75
N SER A 81 -20.89 2.48 -2.93
CA SER A 81 -21.48 3.76 -3.34
C SER A 81 -20.75 4.45 -4.51
N ASP A 82 -19.50 4.07 -4.78
CA ASP A 82 -18.67 4.54 -5.88
C ASP A 82 -18.61 3.57 -7.07
N GLU A 83 -19.35 2.45 -7.02
CA GLU A 83 -19.44 1.42 -8.08
C GLU A 83 -18.10 0.73 -8.42
N LEU A 84 -17.07 0.92 -7.59
CA LEU A 84 -15.73 0.34 -7.79
C LEU A 84 -15.59 -1.02 -7.11
N MET A 85 -16.16 -1.21 -5.93
CA MET A 85 -16.13 -2.48 -5.20
C MET A 85 -17.43 -3.24 -5.38
N ARG A 86 -17.31 -4.55 -5.62
CA ARG A 86 -18.43 -5.47 -5.78
C ARG A 86 -18.24 -6.67 -4.87
N LEU A 87 -19.32 -7.04 -4.17
CA LEU A 87 -19.41 -8.22 -3.32
C LEU A 87 -20.43 -9.19 -3.92
N GLY A 88 -19.94 -10.29 -4.49
CA GLY A 88 -20.77 -11.36 -5.03
C GLY A 88 -21.06 -12.43 -3.96
N ILE A 89 -22.34 -12.71 -3.74
CA ILE A 89 -22.84 -13.75 -2.85
C ILE A 89 -23.50 -14.82 -3.73
N ARG A 90 -23.03 -16.07 -3.63
CA ARG A 90 -23.62 -17.16 -4.41
C ARG A 90 -24.99 -17.57 -3.85
N PRO A 91 -25.83 -18.22 -4.66
CA PRO A 91 -27.00 -18.93 -4.15
C PRO A 91 -26.66 -19.77 -2.91
N GLU A 92 -27.51 -19.71 -1.89
CA GLU A 92 -27.44 -20.56 -0.70
C GLU A 92 -26.18 -20.37 0.18
N THR A 93 -25.27 -19.44 -0.14
CA THR A 93 -24.14 -19.08 0.74
C THR A 93 -24.63 -18.54 2.09
N LEU A 94 -25.79 -17.88 2.10
CA LEU A 94 -26.46 -17.44 3.32
C LEU A 94 -27.66 -18.35 3.57
N ASN A 95 -27.90 -18.75 4.82
CA ASN A 95 -28.95 -19.74 5.15
C ASN A 95 -30.15 -19.15 5.91
N VAL A 96 -30.02 -17.91 6.41
CA VAL A 96 -31.06 -17.19 7.16
C VAL A 96 -31.09 -15.73 6.69
N SER A 97 -32.28 -15.13 6.76
CA SER A 97 -32.46 -13.70 6.45
C SER A 97 -31.46 -12.83 7.21
N THR A 98 -30.82 -11.92 6.48
CA THR A 98 -29.79 -11.03 7.01
C THR A 98 -29.75 -9.73 6.23
N ARG A 99 -29.18 -8.70 6.84
CA ARG A 99 -28.82 -7.47 6.14
C ARG A 99 -27.33 -7.51 5.84
N VAL A 100 -26.97 -7.10 4.64
CA VAL A 100 -25.58 -6.92 4.23
C VAL A 100 -25.38 -5.43 3.97
N ASP A 101 -24.42 -4.85 4.69
CA ASP A 101 -23.99 -3.47 4.52
C ASP A 101 -22.65 -3.47 3.77
N VAL A 102 -22.52 -2.64 2.73
CA VAL A 102 -21.27 -2.30 2.06
C VAL A 102 -21.02 -0.82 2.29
N LYS A 103 -19.87 -0.48 2.86
CA LYS A 103 -19.48 0.89 3.18
C LYS A 103 -18.25 1.28 2.38
N THR A 104 -18.25 2.51 1.91
CA THR A 104 -17.07 3.20 1.40
C THR A 104 -16.55 4.11 2.50
N LEU A 105 -15.31 3.91 2.92
CA LEU A 105 -14.67 4.59 4.04
C LEU A 105 -13.60 5.55 3.51
N ASP A 106 -13.59 6.77 4.05
CA ASP A 106 -12.48 7.70 3.83
C ASP A 106 -11.19 7.15 4.44
N SER A 107 -10.07 7.27 3.71
CA SER A 107 -8.79 6.71 4.13
C SER A 107 -8.25 7.31 5.44
N SER A 108 -8.67 8.53 5.80
CA SER A 108 -8.30 9.17 7.07
C SER A 108 -8.75 8.38 8.30
N LEU A 109 -9.81 7.57 8.19
CA LEU A 109 -10.28 6.69 9.26
C LEU A 109 -9.29 5.57 9.60
N MET A 110 -8.36 5.27 8.70
CA MET A 110 -7.39 4.19 8.84
C MET A 110 -5.93 4.65 8.69
N GLN A 111 -5.68 5.96 8.75
CA GLN A 111 -4.36 6.56 8.48
C GLN A 111 -3.22 5.92 9.29
N ASP A 112 -3.46 5.65 10.58
CA ASP A 112 -2.45 5.03 11.46
C ASP A 112 -2.10 3.60 11.00
N THR A 113 -3.10 2.83 10.57
CA THR A 113 -2.89 1.45 10.10
C THR A 113 -2.21 1.39 8.73
N LEU A 114 -2.49 2.38 7.87
CA LEU A 114 -1.82 2.53 6.57
C LEU A 114 -0.35 2.93 6.78
N ALA A 115 -0.07 3.81 7.74
CA ALA A 115 1.28 4.20 8.10
C ALA A 115 2.08 3.02 8.66
N SER A 116 1.47 2.19 9.52
CA SER A 116 2.15 1.00 10.07
C SER A 116 2.40 -0.08 9.03
N PHE A 117 1.54 -0.20 8.01
CA PHE A 117 1.69 -1.23 6.96
C PHE A 117 3.03 -1.07 6.23
N ASN A 118 3.37 0.17 5.84
CA ASN A 118 4.64 0.48 5.18
C ASN A 118 5.87 0.47 6.11
N GLN A 119 5.72 0.04 7.36
CA GLN A 119 6.80 -0.03 8.35
C GLN A 119 7.03 -1.45 8.88
N ASP A 120 6.35 -2.47 8.34
CA ASP A 120 6.54 -3.85 8.78
C ASP A 120 7.94 -4.35 8.38
N PRO A 121 8.83 -4.66 9.34
CA PRO A 121 10.19 -5.12 9.04
C PRO A 121 10.25 -6.52 8.43
N ASN A 122 9.15 -7.28 8.45
CA ASN A 122 9.06 -8.61 7.86
C ASN A 122 8.49 -8.59 6.44
N ASP A 123 8.04 -7.43 5.97
CA ASP A 123 7.58 -7.28 4.60
C ASP A 123 8.78 -6.99 3.69
N GLU A 124 9.07 -7.93 2.78
CA GLU A 124 10.14 -7.76 1.79
C GLU A 124 9.77 -6.72 0.71
N VAL A 125 8.51 -6.29 0.66
CA VAL A 125 8.02 -5.23 -0.24
C VAL A 125 8.19 -3.87 0.43
N ALA A 126 9.00 -3.00 -0.20
CA ALA A 126 9.40 -1.73 0.40
C ALA A 126 8.28 -0.67 0.50
N THR A 127 7.24 -0.74 -0.35
CA THR A 127 6.17 0.27 -0.36
C THR A 127 4.88 -0.29 -0.96
N HIS A 128 3.79 -0.18 -0.20
CA HIS A 128 2.41 -0.41 -0.60
C HIS A 128 1.67 0.93 -0.73
N THR A 129 1.24 1.24 -1.95
CA THR A 129 0.46 2.44 -2.26
C THR A 129 -1.02 2.09 -2.25
N LEU A 130 -1.80 2.77 -1.41
CA LEU A 130 -3.26 2.63 -1.41
C LEU A 130 -3.83 3.15 -2.74
N LEU A 131 -4.61 2.32 -3.43
CA LEU A 131 -5.36 2.68 -4.63
C LEU A 131 -6.85 2.82 -4.32
N GLY A 132 -7.36 4.05 -4.38
CA GLY A 132 -8.78 4.33 -4.20
C GLY A 132 -9.23 4.34 -2.73
N ASN A 133 -10.45 3.86 -2.49
CA ASN A 133 -11.10 3.91 -1.19
C ASN A 133 -10.85 2.63 -0.37
N ILE A 134 -11.15 2.72 0.93
CA ILE A 134 -11.25 1.56 1.80
C ILE A 134 -12.71 1.12 1.84
N TYR A 135 -12.97 -0.17 1.71
CA TYR A 135 -14.32 -0.73 1.75
C TYR A 135 -14.51 -1.54 3.01
N LEU A 136 -15.73 -1.56 3.54
CA LEU A 136 -16.12 -2.46 4.62
C LEU A 136 -17.40 -3.16 4.19
N PHE A 137 -17.41 -4.48 4.20
CA PHE A 137 -18.68 -5.20 4.12
C PHE A 137 -18.99 -5.87 5.46
N ASP A 138 -20.27 -5.93 5.80
CA ASP A 138 -20.75 -6.51 7.05
C ASP A 138 -22.05 -7.28 6.85
N ILE A 139 -22.00 -8.60 7.03
CA ILE A 139 -23.19 -9.44 7.11
C ILE A 139 -23.67 -9.42 8.56
N LEU A 140 -24.74 -8.67 8.85
CA LEU A 140 -25.08 -8.35 10.24
C LEU A 140 -25.51 -9.56 11.07
N ASN A 141 -26.31 -10.46 10.49
CA ASN A 141 -26.62 -11.73 11.15
C ASN A 141 -25.52 -12.74 10.86
N LYS A 142 -24.56 -12.90 11.78
CA LYS A 142 -23.44 -13.83 11.62
C LYS A 142 -23.88 -15.30 11.55
N GLU A 143 -25.01 -15.66 12.14
CA GLU A 143 -25.56 -17.01 12.05
C GLU A 143 -26.03 -17.36 10.64
N SER A 144 -26.24 -16.37 9.77
CA SER A 144 -26.62 -16.60 8.38
C SER A 144 -25.51 -17.22 7.53
N TYR A 145 -24.28 -17.28 8.03
CA TYR A 145 -23.11 -17.77 7.29
C TYR A 145 -22.30 -18.73 8.17
N ASP A 146 -22.13 -19.96 7.69
CA ASP A 146 -21.46 -21.04 8.44
C ASP A 146 -19.96 -21.18 8.16
N GLY A 147 -19.40 -20.34 7.28
CA GLY A 147 -17.99 -20.38 6.89
C GLY A 147 -17.62 -21.41 5.83
N SER A 148 -18.57 -22.23 5.36
CA SER A 148 -18.28 -23.31 4.41
C SER A 148 -18.08 -22.84 2.97
N ASP A 149 -18.68 -21.70 2.61
CA ASP A 149 -18.57 -21.10 1.28
C ASP A 149 -17.76 -19.79 1.30
N PHE A 150 -17.60 -19.10 0.18
CA PHE A 150 -16.87 -17.84 0.03
C PHE A 150 -17.72 -16.76 -0.66
N PHE A 151 -17.26 -15.52 -0.52
CA PHE A 151 -17.75 -14.36 -1.25
C PHE A 151 -16.77 -13.98 -2.35
N PHE A 152 -17.29 -13.57 -3.50
CA PHE A 152 -16.49 -12.99 -4.57
C PHE A 152 -16.26 -11.52 -4.31
N LEU A 153 -15.01 -11.09 -4.39
CA LEU A 153 -14.63 -9.68 -4.35
C LEU A 153 -14.12 -9.27 -5.72
N GLU A 154 -14.55 -8.09 -6.17
CA GLU A 154 -13.95 -7.38 -7.29
C GLU A 154 -13.79 -5.92 -6.87
N ILE A 155 -12.57 -5.38 -6.99
CA ILE A 155 -12.30 -3.95 -6.82
C ILE A 155 -11.71 -3.43 -8.13
N LYS A 156 -12.43 -2.53 -8.80
CA LYS A 156 -11.94 -1.83 -9.99
C LYS A 156 -10.92 -0.78 -9.60
N TYR A 157 -9.96 -0.54 -10.49
CA TYR A 157 -9.03 0.57 -10.32
C TYR A 157 -9.83 1.88 -10.33
N PRO A 158 -9.48 2.87 -9.49
CA PRO A 158 -9.94 4.22 -9.72
C PRO A 158 -9.45 4.67 -11.10
N GLN A 159 -10.27 5.40 -11.86
CA GLN A 159 -9.91 5.81 -13.23
C GLN A 159 -8.55 6.54 -13.24
N GLU A 160 -7.54 5.91 -13.84
CA GLU A 160 -6.24 6.52 -14.04
C GLU A 160 -6.39 7.63 -15.08
N GLN A 161 -6.09 8.88 -14.69
CA GLN A 161 -6.13 10.03 -15.60
C GLN A 161 -5.02 9.98 -16.67
N THR A 162 -4.14 8.98 -16.63
CA THR A 162 -3.00 8.85 -17.52
C THR A 162 -3.10 7.57 -18.32
N SER A 163 -3.16 7.70 -19.64
CA SER A 163 -2.97 6.64 -20.64
C SER A 163 -1.53 6.11 -20.67
N ASP A 164 -0.81 6.17 -19.54
CA ASP A 164 0.59 5.79 -19.49
C ASP A 164 0.68 4.28 -19.50
N GLN A 165 1.13 3.72 -20.62
CA GLN A 165 1.36 2.28 -20.78
C GLN A 165 2.59 1.79 -19.99
N ARG A 166 3.01 2.52 -18.94
CA ARG A 166 4.15 2.15 -18.10
C ARG A 166 3.82 0.89 -17.33
N LEU A 167 4.86 0.15 -16.97
CA LEU A 167 4.78 -0.90 -15.96
C LEU A 167 4.08 -0.36 -14.71
N HIS A 168 2.93 -0.95 -14.39
CA HIS A 168 2.31 -0.77 -13.09
C HIS A 168 2.86 -1.82 -12.13
N GLY A 169 2.90 -1.49 -10.84
CA GLY A 169 3.22 -2.46 -9.81
C GLY A 169 2.16 -3.55 -9.69
N ARG A 170 2.44 -4.55 -8.86
CA ARG A 170 1.49 -5.62 -8.56
C ARG A 170 0.34 -5.05 -7.75
N ARG A 171 -0.88 -5.30 -8.20
CA ARG A 171 -2.11 -4.88 -7.52
C ARG A 171 -2.74 -6.05 -6.78
N ARG A 172 -3.08 -5.86 -5.50
CA ARG A 172 -3.66 -6.91 -4.64
C ARG A 172 -4.70 -6.35 -3.67
N ILE A 173 -5.72 -7.16 -3.38
CA ILE A 173 -6.68 -6.83 -2.33
C ILE A 173 -6.11 -7.31 -1.01
N PHE A 174 -6.08 -6.42 -0.03
CA PHE A 174 -5.73 -6.73 1.34
C PHE A 174 -6.97 -6.57 2.22
N PHE A 175 -7.02 -7.35 3.30
CA PHE A 175 -7.97 -7.11 4.39
C PHE A 175 -7.24 -6.72 5.67
N TYR A 176 -7.87 -5.88 6.48
CA TYR A 176 -7.29 -5.52 7.77
C TYR A 176 -7.63 -6.56 8.84
N ASN A 177 -6.62 -7.25 9.35
CA ASN A 177 -6.75 -8.15 10.48
C ASN A 177 -6.65 -7.35 11.80
N GLY A 178 -7.81 -7.08 12.40
CA GLY A 178 -7.89 -6.32 13.65
C GLY A 178 -7.32 -7.04 14.90
N VAL A 179 -7.04 -8.35 14.83
CA VAL A 179 -6.41 -9.09 15.95
C VAL A 179 -4.90 -8.90 15.93
N LYS A 180 -4.31 -8.97 14.73
CA LYS A 180 -2.86 -8.77 14.52
C LYS A 180 -2.49 -7.30 14.32
N SER A 181 -3.48 -6.45 14.06
CA SER A 181 -3.31 -5.04 13.68
C SER A 181 -2.48 -4.85 12.40
N VAL A 182 -2.61 -5.76 11.43
CA VAL A 182 -1.88 -5.73 10.15
C VAL A 182 -2.83 -5.89 8.97
N TRP A 183 -2.42 -5.39 7.81
CA TRP A 183 -3.05 -5.69 6.53
C TRP A 183 -2.52 -7.04 6.03
N GLU A 184 -3.41 -7.97 5.71
CA GLU A 184 -3.06 -9.30 5.18
C GLU A 184 -3.55 -9.41 3.74
N GLU A 185 -2.67 -9.90 2.85
CA GLU A 185 -2.98 -10.08 1.44
C GLU A 185 -4.04 -11.18 1.27
N LEU A 186 -5.06 -10.93 0.45
CA LEU A 186 -5.91 -12.00 -0.08
C LEU A 186 -5.27 -12.61 -1.33
N PRO A 187 -5.38 -13.93 -1.54
CA PRO A 187 -5.06 -14.55 -2.83
C PRO A 187 -5.88 -13.91 -3.94
N SER A 188 -5.27 -12.94 -4.63
CA SER A 188 -5.96 -12.09 -5.58
C SER A 188 -5.40 -12.26 -6.99
N GLU A 189 -6.25 -12.07 -7.98
CA GLU A 189 -5.90 -12.06 -9.39
C GLU A 189 -6.10 -10.66 -9.96
N ASP A 190 -4.99 -10.05 -10.40
CA ASP A 190 -5.00 -8.76 -11.07
C ASP A 190 -5.32 -8.93 -12.56
N SER A 191 -6.24 -8.11 -13.08
CA SER A 191 -6.70 -8.15 -14.48
C SER A 191 -6.63 -6.76 -15.12
N PRO A 192 -5.47 -6.36 -15.66
CA PRO A 192 -5.32 -5.06 -16.33
C PRO A 192 -6.29 -4.84 -17.49
N ALA A 193 -6.66 -5.91 -18.20
CA ALA A 193 -7.61 -5.87 -19.32
C ALA A 193 -9.03 -5.46 -18.89
N THR A 194 -9.46 -5.84 -17.68
CA THR A 194 -10.77 -5.45 -17.12
C THR A 194 -10.66 -4.32 -16.09
N GLN A 195 -9.44 -3.83 -15.86
CA GLN A 195 -9.10 -2.81 -14.88
C GLN A 195 -9.62 -3.13 -13.47
N SER A 196 -9.45 -4.39 -13.04
CA SER A 196 -9.92 -4.83 -11.73
C SER A 196 -9.04 -5.91 -11.11
N VAL A 197 -9.08 -5.98 -9.78
CA VAL A 197 -8.52 -7.08 -9.00
C VAL A 197 -9.66 -7.90 -8.41
N ARG A 198 -9.53 -9.22 -8.45
CA ARG A 198 -10.52 -10.15 -7.90
C ARG A 198 -9.93 -11.04 -6.83
N ALA A 199 -10.71 -11.37 -5.81
CA ALA A 199 -10.31 -12.29 -4.75
C ALA A 199 -11.52 -13.07 -4.22
N LEU A 200 -11.25 -14.15 -3.49
CA LEU A 200 -12.25 -14.87 -2.72
C LEU A 200 -12.01 -14.63 -1.22
N ILE A 201 -13.08 -14.48 -0.45
CA ILE A 201 -12.99 -14.29 1.00
C ILE A 201 -14.03 -15.14 1.74
N HIS A 202 -13.62 -15.74 2.86
CA HIS A 202 -14.49 -16.55 3.72
C HIS A 202 -14.91 -15.83 5.01
N LEU A 203 -14.69 -14.51 5.09
CA LEU A 203 -15.04 -13.74 6.27
C LEU A 203 -16.43 -13.14 6.09
N PRO A 204 -17.32 -13.17 7.11
CA PRO A 204 -18.64 -12.52 7.03
C PRO A 204 -18.56 -10.99 7.25
N TYR A 205 -17.34 -10.47 7.39
CA TYR A 205 -17.03 -9.06 7.57
C TYR A 205 -15.55 -8.84 7.26
N ALA A 206 -15.22 -7.78 6.53
CA ALA A 206 -13.83 -7.35 6.39
C ALA A 206 -13.76 -5.86 6.02
N ARG A 207 -12.69 -5.21 6.48
CA ARG A 207 -12.21 -3.96 5.85
C ARG A 207 -11.21 -4.34 4.77
N LEU A 208 -11.42 -3.84 3.57
CA LEU A 208 -10.72 -4.21 2.35
C LEU A 208 -10.13 -2.95 1.71
N ALA A 209 -8.96 -3.10 1.11
CA ALA A 209 -8.35 -2.05 0.32
C ALA A 209 -7.55 -2.66 -0.83
N LEU A 210 -7.48 -1.92 -1.93
CA LEU A 210 -6.62 -2.25 -3.06
C LEU A 210 -5.28 -1.55 -2.86
N PHE A 211 -4.18 -2.30 -2.90
CA PHE A 211 -2.83 -1.76 -2.85
C PHE A 211 -2.08 -2.07 -4.13
N GLU A 212 -1.19 -1.17 -4.52
CA GLU A 212 -0.17 -1.36 -5.54
C GLU A 212 1.22 -1.26 -4.92
N ASP A 213 2.03 -2.29 -5.14
CA ASP A 213 3.44 -2.26 -4.76
C ASP A 213 4.33 -1.73 -5.90
N GLN A 214 5.65 -1.89 -5.81
CA GLN A 214 6.58 -1.42 -6.85
C GLN A 214 7.08 -2.54 -7.78
N VAL A 215 6.65 -3.78 -7.57
CA VAL A 215 7.15 -4.96 -8.28
C VAL A 215 6.16 -5.31 -9.41
N PRO A 216 6.49 -5.04 -10.68
CA PRO A 216 5.62 -5.38 -11.78
C PRO A 216 5.58 -6.89 -12.02
N GLU A 217 4.38 -7.46 -12.12
CA GLU A 217 4.19 -8.89 -12.46
C GLU A 217 4.01 -9.13 -13.96
N VAL A 218 3.79 -8.09 -14.76
CA VAL A 218 3.62 -8.19 -16.22
C VAL A 218 4.53 -7.17 -16.87
N GLY A 219 5.28 -7.61 -17.87
CA GLY A 219 6.23 -6.75 -18.59
C GLY A 219 7.08 -7.54 -19.58
N GLU A 220 8.08 -6.87 -20.14
CA GLU A 220 8.96 -7.47 -21.14
C GLU A 220 10.00 -8.38 -20.46
N ALA A 221 10.28 -9.51 -21.12
CA ALA A 221 11.44 -10.34 -20.86
C ALA A 221 12.37 -10.35 -22.06
N SER A 222 13.67 -10.22 -21.82
CA SER A 222 14.69 -10.51 -22.83
C SER A 222 15.51 -11.74 -22.44
N TRP A 223 16.59 -12.01 -23.17
CA TRP A 223 17.50 -13.08 -22.83
C TRP A 223 18.97 -12.71 -22.97
N TYR A 224 19.81 -13.43 -22.21
CA TYR A 224 21.26 -13.38 -22.27
C TYR A 224 21.85 -14.80 -22.31
N GLY A 225 23.10 -14.94 -22.73
CA GLY A 225 23.78 -16.24 -22.77
C GLY A 225 24.94 -16.27 -21.79
N TYR A 226 24.76 -16.91 -20.63
CA TYR A 226 25.80 -16.96 -19.59
C TYR A 226 25.99 -18.37 -19.02
N GLU A 227 25.08 -18.84 -18.17
CA GLU A 227 25.25 -20.10 -17.41
C GLU A 227 24.61 -21.31 -18.09
N GLY A 228 23.65 -21.12 -18.99
CA GLY A 228 22.94 -22.23 -19.63
C GLY A 228 21.99 -22.98 -18.68
N CYS A 229 21.38 -22.26 -17.74
CA CYS A 229 20.46 -22.79 -16.73
C CYS A 229 19.03 -22.27 -16.87
N ASP A 230 18.11 -22.86 -16.12
CA ASP A 230 16.79 -22.26 -15.85
C ASP A 230 16.93 -21.16 -14.80
N CYS A 231 17.48 -20.03 -15.23
CA CYS A 231 17.89 -18.93 -14.37
C CYS A 231 17.60 -17.57 -15.01
N ALA A 232 17.58 -16.53 -14.18
CA ALA A 232 17.22 -15.18 -14.60
C ALA A 232 17.95 -14.10 -13.81
N ALA A 233 18.11 -12.94 -14.44
CA ALA A 233 18.40 -11.69 -13.76
C ALA A 233 17.09 -10.96 -13.46
N SER A 234 16.93 -10.46 -12.24
CA SER A 234 15.79 -9.63 -11.84
C SER A 234 16.27 -8.40 -11.06
N PRO A 235 15.64 -7.22 -11.26
CA PRO A 235 15.92 -6.05 -10.44
C PRO A 235 15.05 -5.99 -9.17
N ASP A 236 13.94 -6.74 -9.13
CA ASP A 236 12.94 -6.69 -8.05
C ASP A 236 13.06 -7.87 -7.08
N TYR A 237 13.48 -9.04 -7.58
CA TYR A 237 13.54 -10.25 -6.77
C TYR A 237 14.97 -10.56 -6.34
N PRO A 238 15.23 -10.82 -5.04
CA PRO A 238 16.56 -11.18 -4.55
C PRO A 238 17.13 -12.45 -5.20
N LYS A 239 18.46 -12.53 -5.30
CA LYS A 239 19.14 -13.75 -5.75
C LYS A 239 18.77 -14.94 -4.87
N GLY A 240 18.50 -16.08 -5.50
CA GLY A 240 18.09 -17.32 -4.83
C GLY A 240 16.57 -17.55 -4.82
N THR A 241 15.77 -16.52 -5.12
CA THR A 241 14.32 -16.69 -5.30
C THR A 241 14.00 -17.52 -6.53
N TYR A 242 12.84 -18.18 -6.50
CA TYR A 242 12.31 -18.93 -7.63
C TYR A 242 11.08 -18.21 -8.18
N LEU A 243 11.05 -18.03 -9.49
CA LEU A 243 9.98 -17.34 -10.21
C LEU A 243 9.36 -18.28 -11.22
N VAL A 244 8.05 -18.20 -11.39
CA VAL A 244 7.34 -18.79 -12.52
C VAL A 244 7.16 -17.71 -13.58
N VAL A 245 7.78 -17.90 -14.73
CA VAL A 245 7.70 -16.98 -15.86
C VAL A 245 6.82 -17.62 -16.93
N THR A 246 5.75 -16.93 -17.32
CA THR A 246 4.75 -17.42 -18.28
C THR A 246 4.66 -16.47 -19.45
N SER A 247 4.61 -16.99 -20.68
CA SER A 247 4.41 -16.16 -21.86
C SER A 247 2.99 -15.60 -21.90
N VAL A 248 2.84 -14.28 -22.07
CA VAL A 248 1.51 -13.63 -22.19
C VAL A 248 0.82 -14.04 -23.49
N SER A 249 1.58 -14.15 -24.60
CA SER A 249 1.03 -14.53 -25.90
C SER A 249 0.70 -16.02 -26.01
N ASN A 250 1.33 -16.87 -25.19
CA ASN A 250 1.01 -18.29 -25.08
C ASN A 250 1.08 -18.77 -23.62
N PRO A 251 -0.02 -18.62 -22.85
CA PRO A 251 -0.04 -18.95 -21.42
C PRO A 251 0.23 -20.41 -21.07
N THR A 252 0.20 -21.33 -22.05
CA THR A 252 0.58 -22.74 -21.84
C THR A 252 2.08 -22.95 -21.74
N LYS A 253 2.88 -21.93 -22.10
CA LYS A 253 4.33 -21.95 -22.00
C LYS A 253 4.78 -21.20 -20.76
N SER A 254 5.32 -21.95 -19.81
CA SER A 254 5.92 -21.42 -18.59
C SER A 254 7.25 -22.11 -18.27
N VAL A 255 8.09 -21.44 -17.50
CA VAL A 255 9.35 -21.95 -16.98
C VAL A 255 9.55 -21.46 -15.55
N THR A 256 9.96 -22.36 -14.66
CA THR A 256 10.43 -21.98 -13.33
C THR A 256 11.91 -21.65 -13.41
N VAL A 257 12.29 -20.45 -12.97
CA VAL A 257 13.67 -19.97 -13.00
C VAL A 257 14.14 -19.59 -11.61
N ARG A 258 15.43 -19.77 -11.35
CA ARG A 258 16.09 -19.22 -10.17
C ARG A 258 16.72 -17.87 -10.49
N VAL A 259 16.49 -16.86 -9.67
CA VAL A 259 17.19 -15.58 -9.80
C VAL A 259 18.65 -15.78 -9.39
N ASN A 260 19.57 -15.62 -10.34
CA ASN A 260 21.01 -15.73 -10.11
C ASN A 260 21.76 -14.41 -10.35
N ASP A 261 21.14 -13.46 -11.05
CA ASP A 261 21.75 -12.17 -11.34
C ASP A 261 20.84 -10.96 -11.14
N TYR A 262 21.42 -9.77 -11.24
CA TYR A 262 20.72 -8.49 -11.18
C TYR A 262 20.61 -7.86 -12.57
N GLY A 263 19.43 -7.35 -12.90
CA GLY A 263 19.10 -6.74 -14.19
C GLY A 263 17.67 -7.12 -14.60
N PRO A 264 17.10 -6.49 -15.63
CA PRO A 264 17.67 -5.44 -16.47
C PRO A 264 17.77 -4.07 -15.77
N ASP A 265 18.59 -3.17 -16.33
CA ASP A 265 18.61 -1.76 -15.93
C ASP A 265 17.36 -1.04 -16.50
N ARG A 266 16.40 -0.75 -15.62
CA ARG A 266 15.15 -0.06 -15.97
C ARG A 266 15.32 1.39 -16.40
N THR A 267 16.49 1.99 -16.22
CA THR A 267 16.76 3.33 -16.80
C THR A 267 16.99 3.27 -18.30
N VAL A 268 17.41 2.11 -18.81
CA VAL A 268 17.67 1.86 -20.24
C VAL A 268 16.50 1.10 -20.87
N PHE A 269 15.94 0.12 -20.16
CA PHE A 269 14.85 -0.73 -20.61
C PHE A 269 13.69 -0.65 -19.61
N PRO A 270 12.89 0.43 -19.64
CA PRO A 270 11.91 0.72 -18.61
C PRO A 270 10.85 -0.36 -18.48
N ASP A 271 10.46 -1.00 -19.59
CA ASP A 271 9.38 -2.00 -19.60
C ASP A 271 9.86 -3.43 -19.39
N ARG A 272 11.18 -3.63 -19.23
CA ARG A 272 11.76 -4.95 -19.04
C ARG A 272 11.86 -5.30 -17.57
N ILE A 273 11.21 -6.39 -17.18
CA ILE A 273 11.09 -6.79 -15.78
C ILE A 273 12.01 -7.95 -15.41
N ILE A 274 12.49 -8.70 -16.42
CA ILE A 274 13.34 -9.88 -16.19
C ILE A 274 14.21 -10.16 -17.43
N ASP A 275 15.45 -10.59 -17.22
CA ASP A 275 16.30 -11.13 -18.28
C ASP A 275 16.53 -12.62 -18.02
N LEU A 276 16.18 -13.47 -18.99
CA LEU A 276 16.28 -14.92 -18.85
C LEU A 276 17.59 -15.44 -19.44
N ASP A 277 18.18 -16.49 -18.88
CA ASP A 277 19.18 -17.23 -19.64
C ASP A 277 18.51 -17.82 -20.91
N LYS A 278 19.26 -17.86 -22.02
CA LYS A 278 18.80 -18.37 -23.30
C LYS A 278 18.11 -19.74 -23.20
N VAL A 279 18.53 -20.61 -22.28
CA VAL A 279 17.92 -21.94 -22.07
C VAL A 279 16.50 -21.81 -21.51
N ALA A 280 16.29 -20.91 -20.55
CA ALA A 280 14.96 -20.61 -20.00
C ALA A 280 14.08 -19.91 -21.05
N PHE A 281 14.61 -18.87 -21.73
CA PHE A 281 13.86 -18.12 -22.73
C PHE A 281 13.37 -19.00 -23.88
N ALA A 282 14.22 -19.93 -24.34
CA ALA A 282 13.90 -20.86 -25.43
C ALA A 282 12.67 -21.76 -25.15
N LYS A 283 12.29 -21.92 -23.87
CA LYS A 283 11.06 -22.64 -23.48
C LYS A 283 9.81 -21.81 -23.68
N LEU A 284 9.92 -20.48 -23.60
CA LEU A 284 8.83 -19.53 -23.79
C LEU A 284 8.66 -19.14 -25.27
N ALA A 285 9.75 -18.77 -25.94
CA ALA A 285 9.74 -18.29 -27.32
C ALA A 285 11.03 -18.65 -28.07
N SER A 286 11.04 -18.47 -29.40
CA SER A 286 12.28 -18.61 -30.17
C SER A 286 13.26 -17.48 -29.82
N LEU A 287 14.56 -17.78 -29.74
CA LEU A 287 15.58 -16.78 -29.40
C LEU A 287 15.57 -15.56 -30.33
N GLY A 288 15.21 -15.75 -31.61
CA GLY A 288 15.08 -14.68 -32.60
C GLY A 288 13.98 -13.66 -32.31
N ALA A 289 13.05 -13.94 -31.40
CA ALA A 289 12.10 -12.95 -30.92
C ALA A 289 12.80 -11.81 -30.16
N GLY A 290 13.92 -12.09 -29.49
CA GLY A 290 14.69 -11.13 -28.69
C GLY A 290 14.01 -10.75 -27.38
N VAL A 291 12.80 -10.21 -27.47
CA VAL A 291 11.98 -9.72 -26.35
C VAL A 291 10.55 -10.26 -26.49
N ILE A 292 9.92 -10.64 -25.38
CA ILE A 292 8.52 -11.07 -25.33
C ILE A 292 7.82 -10.51 -24.09
N GLN A 293 6.49 -10.40 -24.15
CA GLN A 293 5.70 -10.12 -22.95
C GLN A 293 5.54 -11.37 -22.08
N VAL A 294 5.80 -11.24 -20.79
CA VAL A 294 5.69 -12.30 -19.80
C VAL A 294 4.89 -11.83 -18.57
N GLN A 295 4.32 -12.82 -17.88
CA GLN A 295 3.89 -12.69 -16.50
C GLN A 295 4.92 -13.39 -15.60
N VAL A 296 5.35 -12.72 -14.54
CA VAL A 296 6.28 -13.21 -13.52
C VAL A 296 5.53 -13.34 -12.20
N LYS A 297 5.60 -14.52 -11.58
CA LYS A 297 5.05 -14.76 -10.24
C LYS A 297 6.13 -15.33 -9.34
N LEU A 298 6.21 -14.83 -8.11
CA LEU A 298 7.04 -15.44 -7.08
C LEU A 298 6.51 -16.84 -6.77
N LEU A 299 7.38 -17.84 -6.79
CA LEU A 299 7.04 -19.19 -6.34
C LEU A 299 7.10 -19.19 -4.81
N GLN A 300 5.92 -19.13 -4.18
CA GLN A 300 5.73 -19.22 -2.73
C GLN A 300 5.91 -20.64 -2.21
#